data_AF-A0A3A4ZFQ8-F1
#
_entry.id   AF-A0A3A4ZFQ8-F1
#
_cell.length_a   1.000
_cell.length_b   1.000
_cell.length_c   1.000
_cell.angle_alpha   90.00
_cell.angle_beta   90.00
_cell.angle_gamma   90.00
#
_symmetry.space_group_name_H-M   'P 1'
#
loop_
_entity.id
_entity.type
_entity.pdbx_description
1 polymer ?
#
loop_
_entity_poly.entity_id
_entity_poly.type
_entity_poly.pdbx_seq_one_letter_code
_entity_poly.pdbx_strand_id
1 'polypeptide(L)' 'MQEDIHFYGVYALARAAGIEAHTARTIAYASQFVDDAIDDEALILPNQQAILPTMTSHKPID' A
#
# COMPACT_ATOMS: atom_id res chain seq x y z
N MET A 1 0.11 5.91 -6.98
CA MET A 1 0.85 5.78 -5.73
C MET A 1 1.87 6.89 -5.65
N GLN A 2 1.84 7.69 -4.58
CA GLN A 2 2.80 8.75 -4.35
C GLN A 2 3.78 8.28 -3.27
N GLU A 3 5.08 8.31 -3.56
CA GLU A 3 6.08 8.03 -2.51
C GLU A 3 6.18 9.26 -1.59
N ASP A 4 5.93 9.06 -0.29
CA ASP A 4 6.04 10.11 0.72
C ASP A 4 6.80 9.62 1.97
N ILE A 5 6.59 10.28 3.10
CA ILE A 5 7.26 9.95 4.36
C ILE A 5 7.01 8.49 4.80
N HIS A 6 5.85 7.92 4.47
CA HIS A 6 5.53 6.53 4.81
C HIS A 6 6.45 5.56 4.07
N PHE A 7 6.56 5.72 2.75
CA PHE A 7 7.53 4.96 1.93
C PHE A 7 8.96 5.07 2.48
N TYR A 8 9.46 6.30 2.67
CA TYR A 8 10.85 6.49 3.12
C TYR A 8 11.08 6.01 4.55
N GLY A 9 10.09 6.13 5.43
CA GLY A 9 10.13 5.62 6.79
C GLY A 9 10.25 4.10 6.82
N VAL A 10 9.39 3.40 6.08
CA VAL A 10 9.43 1.93 5.97
C VAL A 10 10.75 1.47 5.32
N TYR A 11 11.20 2.15 4.27
CA TYR A 11 12.48 1.84 3.62
C TYR A 11 13.65 1.99 4.60
N ALA A 12 13.73 3.11 5.32
CA ALA A 12 14.79 3.36 6.29
C ALA A 12 14.79 2.33 7.43
N LEU A 13 13.62 1.97 7.95
CA LEU A 13 13.46 0.91 8.96
C LEU A 13 13.93 -0.45 8.45
N ALA A 14 13.51 -0.84 7.24
CA ALA A 14 13.92 -2.10 6.63
C ALA A 14 15.44 -2.15 6.41
N ARG A 15 16.06 -1.06 5.94
CA ARG A 15 17.51 -0.95 5.78
C ARG A 15 18.24 -1.01 7.12
N ALA A 16 17.72 -0.33 8.14
CA ALA A 16 18.27 -0.37 9.50
C ALA A 16 18.20 -1.77 10.13
N ALA A 17 17.18 -2.55 9.77
CA ALA A 17 17.05 -3.96 10.14
C ALA A 17 18.00 -4.91 9.37
N GLY A 18 18.81 -4.40 8.44
CA GLY A 18 19.77 -5.18 7.66
C GLY A 18 19.21 -5.80 6.38
N ILE A 19 17.98 -5.47 5.98
CA ILE A 19 17.37 -5.98 4.74
C ILE A 19 18.05 -5.35 3.53
N GLU A 20 18.45 -6.17 2.56
CA GLU A 20 19.11 -5.75 1.32
C GLU A 20 18.29 -4.69 0.55
N ALA A 21 18.96 -3.78 -0.17
CA ALA A 21 18.37 -2.54 -0.65
C ALA A 21 17.21 -2.76 -1.63
N HIS A 22 17.32 -3.71 -2.55
CA HIS A 22 16.24 -4.07 -3.46
C HIS A 22 15.05 -4.63 -2.68
N THR A 23 15.30 -5.55 -1.74
CA THR A 23 14.26 -6.14 -0.90
C THR A 23 13.56 -5.10 -0.01
N ALA A 24 14.31 -4.18 0.59
CA ALA A 24 13.77 -3.08 1.39
C ALA A 24 12.90 -2.13 0.56
N ARG A 25 13.31 -1.86 -0.69
CA ARG A 25 12.51 -1.05 -1.63
C ARG A 25 11.19 -1.74 -1.96
N THR A 26 11.20 -3.05 -2.19
CA THR A 26 9.99 -3.83 -2.43
C THR A 26 9.03 -3.77 -1.24
N ILE A 27 9.55 -3.92 -0.01
CA ILE A 27 8.75 -3.81 1.22
C ILE A 27 8.12 -2.41 1.34
N ALA A 28 8.93 -1.36 1.19
CA ALA A 28 8.44 0.02 1.27
C ALA A 28 7.37 0.33 0.22
N TYR A 29 7.58 -0.12 -1.02
CA TYR A 29 6.62 0.06 -2.11
C TYR A 29 5.30 -0.66 -1.83
N ALA A 30 5.36 -1.92 -1.37
CA ALA A 30 4.17 -2.68 -1.02
C ALA A 30 3.41 -2.03 0.15
N SER A 31 4.14 -1.49 1.13
CA SER A 31 3.53 -0.80 2.28
C SER A 31 2.86 0.52 1.89
N GLN A 32 3.47 1.32 1.00
CA GLN A 32 2.85 2.53 0.46
C GLN A 32 1.62 2.21 -0.39
N PHE A 33 1.66 1.14 -1.18
CA PHE A 33 0.51 0.75 -2.00
C PHE A 33 -0.74 0.49 -1.14
N VAL A 34 -0.59 -0.21 -0.01
CA VAL A 34 -1.70 -0.49 0.90
C VAL A 34 -2.15 0.78 1.64
N ASP A 35 -1.22 1.68 1.99
CA ASP A 35 -1.58 2.96 2.62
C ASP A 35 -2.31 3.93 1.67
N ASP A 36 -1.98 3.89 0.38
CA ASP A 36 -2.65 4.68 -0.67
C ASP A 36 -3.99 4.08 -1.13
N ALA A 37 -4.30 2.84 -0.75
CA ALA A 37 -5.49 2.11 -1.22
C ALA A 37 -6.76 2.65 -0.54
N ILE A 38 -7.39 3.65 -1.17
CA ILE A 38 -8.62 4.31 -0.70
C ILE A 38 -9.88 3.85 -1.43
N ASP A 39 -9.76 2.96 -2.42
CA ASP A 39 -10.90 2.48 -3.18
C ASP A 39 -11.81 1.61 -2.29
N ASP A 40 -13.08 2.01 -2.14
CA ASP A 40 -14.11 1.29 -1.40
C ASP A 40 -15.27 0.83 -2.31
N GLU A 41 -15.22 1.16 -3.60
CA GLU A 41 -16.25 0.80 -4.57
C GLU A 41 -16.18 -0.68 -4.98
N ALA A 42 -17.35 -1.30 -5.15
CA ALA A 42 -17.46 -2.67 -5.61
C ALA A 42 -17.02 -2.80 -7.08
N LEU A 43 -16.01 -3.64 -7.34
CA LEU A 43 -15.48 -3.87 -8.67
C LEU A 43 -16.28 -4.99 -9.34
N ILE A 44 -17.17 -4.62 -10.27
CA ILE A 44 -18.04 -5.57 -10.98
C ILE A 44 -17.28 -6.25 -12.11
N LEU A 45 -17.26 -7.57 -12.09
CA LEU A 45 -16.63 -8.43 -13.09
C LEU A 45 -17.62 -8.75 -14.23
N PRO A 46 -17.14 -9.07 -15.45
CA PRO A 46 -18.00 -9.34 -16.62
C PRO A 46 -19.01 -10.50 -16.43
N ASN A 47 -18.76 -11.39 -15.47
CA ASN A 47 -19.60 -12.54 -15.14
C ASN A 47 -20.60 -12.25 -14.00
N GLN A 48 -20.90 -10.98 -13.72
CA GLN A 48 -21.82 -10.53 -12.65
C GLN A 48 -21.35 -10.89 -11.23
N GLN A 49 -20.07 -11.20 -11.05
CA GLN A 49 -19.44 -11.26 -9.72
C GLN A 49 -18.90 -9.90 -9.33
N ALA A 50 -18.66 -9.68 -8.04
CA ALA A 50 -18.09 -8.44 -7.52
C ALA A 50 -16.95 -8.72 -6.56
N ILE A 51 -15.91 -7.89 -6.62
CA ILE A 51 -14.88 -7.77 -5.59
C ILE A 51 -15.24 -6.56 -4.73
N LEU A 52 -15.42 -6.77 -3.43
CA LEU A 52 -15.65 -5.71 -2.46
C LEU A 52 -14.32 -5.42 -1.76
N PRO A 53 -13.62 -4.33 -2.13
CA PRO A 53 -12.43 -3.91 -1.40
C PRO A 53 -12.85 -3.38 -0.03
N THR A 54 -12.10 -3.77 1.01
CA THR A 54 -12.24 -3.19 2.34
C THR A 54 -11.09 -2.22 2.53
N MET A 55 -11.41 -0.94 2.66
CA MET A 55 -10.41 0.09 2.95
C MET A 55 -9.80 -0.15 4.34
N THR A 56 -8.48 -0.31 4.38
CA THR A 56 -7.68 -0.38 5.62
C THR A 56 -6.55 0.66 5.65
N SER A 57 -6.53 1.56 4.67
CA SER A 57 -5.58 2.67 4.56
C SER A 57 -5.79 3.69 5.68
N HIS A 58 -4.76 4.49 5.98
CA HIS A 58 -4.83 5.46 7.08
C HIS A 58 -5.60 6.74 6.73
N LYS A 59 -5.87 7.03 5.44
CA LYS A 59 -6.46 8.32 5.06
C LYS A 59 -7.73 8.58 5.87
N PRO A 60 -7.84 9.73 6.54
CA PRO A 60 -9.08 10.09 7.21
C PRO A 60 -10.16 10.16 6.14
N ILE A 61 -11.31 9.60 6.47
CA ILE A 61 -12.57 9.89 5.81
C ILE A 61 -12.79 11.40 5.97
N ASP A 62 -12.28 12.20 5.03
CA ASP A 62 -12.61 13.62 4.87
C ASP A 62 -13.83 13.78 3.96
#